data_AF-A0A967PF40-F1
#
_entry.id   AF-A0A967PF40-F1
#
_cell.length_a   1.000
_cell.length_b   1.000
_cell.length_c   1.000
_cell.angle_alpha   90.00
_cell.angle_beta   90.00
_cell.angle_gamma   90.00
#
_symmetry.space_group_name_H-M   'P 1'
#
loop_
_entity.id
_entity.type
_entity.pdbx_description
1 polymer ?
#
loop_
_entity_poly.entity_id
_entity_poly.type
_entity_poly.pdbx_seq_one_letter_code
_entity_poly.pdbx_strand_id
1 'polypeptide(L)' 'MTHSIFLKNFFRKDTTLRALKVAFVVAPVLILINHFDTIMNKDFHSVFYLKSVITFFVPYTVSAFSSAMAYSQSDKR' A
#
# COMPACT_ATOMS: atom_id res chain seq x y z
N MET A 1 17.83 8.86 16.97
CA MET A 1 17.43 10.01 16.12
C MET A 1 16.89 9.57 14.76
N THR A 2 17.54 8.63 14.05
CA THR A 2 17.13 8.19 12.70
C THR A 2 15.73 7.55 12.62
N HIS A 3 15.36 6.71 13.58
CA HIS A 3 14.07 5.99 13.54
C HIS A 3 12.85 6.91 13.74
N SER A 4 12.98 7.96 14.56
CA SER A 4 11.88 8.91 14.81
C SER A 4 11.60 9.79 13.60
N ILE A 5 12.64 10.17 12.86
CA ILE A 5 12.50 10.93 11.59
C ILE A 5 11.82 10.06 10.54
N PHE A 6 12.21 8.79 10.42
CA PHE A 6 11.57 7.86 9.49
C PHE A 6 10.08 7.64 9.81
N LEU A 7 9.73 7.35 11.06
CA LEU A 7 8.32 7.17 11.45
C LEU A 7 7.50 8.45 11.19
N LYS A 8 8.06 9.62 11.52
CA LYS A 8 7.40 10.91 11.23
C LYS A 8 7.15 11.10 9.73
N ASN A 9 8.13 10.76 8.90
CA ASN A 9 8.02 10.87 7.44
C ASN A 9 7.09 9.79 6.84
N PHE A 10 7.00 8.63 7.46
CA PHE A 10 6.08 7.55 7.08
C PHE A 10 4.61 7.93 7.33
N PHE A 11 4.32 8.51 8.49
CA PHE A 11 2.97 9.00 8.84
C PHE A 11 2.68 10.43 8.37
N ARG A 12 3.55 11.02 7.55
CA ARG A 12 3.35 12.36 7.00
C ARG A 12 2.16 12.38 6.05
N LYS A 13 1.30 13.40 6.15
CA LYS A 13 0.07 13.51 5.34
C LYS A 13 0.32 13.32 3.85
N ASP A 14 1.37 13.95 3.30
CA ASP A 14 1.73 13.81 1.88
C ASP A 14 2.09 12.37 1.51
N THR A 15 2.89 11.71 2.36
CA THR A 15 3.29 10.31 2.19
C THR A 15 2.05 9.41 2.20
N THR A 16 1.19 9.57 3.20
CA THR A 16 -0.05 8.79 3.35
C THR A 16 -0.97 9.00 2.16
N LEU A 17 -1.25 10.24 1.76
CA LEU A 17 -2.16 10.55 0.64
C LEU A 17 -1.62 10.01 -0.70
N ARG A 18 -0.31 10.12 -0.93
CA ARG A 18 0.33 9.57 -2.12
C ARG A 18 0.26 8.03 -2.13
N ALA A 19 0.63 7.40 -1.01
CA ALA A 19 0.59 5.94 -0.87
C ALA A 19 -0.84 5.39 -1.02
N LEU A 20 -1.83 6.11 -0.49
CA LEU A 20 -3.24 5.77 -0.64
C LEU A 20 -3.67 5.82 -2.11
N LYS A 21 -3.31 6.88 -2.85
CA LYS A 21 -3.57 6.98 -4.29
C LYS A 21 -2.96 5.82 -5.06
N VAL A 22 -1.70 5.48 -4.77
CA VAL A 22 -1.02 4.33 -5.40
C VAL A 22 -1.76 3.03 -5.09
N ALA A 23 -2.13 2.82 -3.82
CA ALA A 23 -2.85 1.62 -3.41
C ALA A 23 -4.20 1.47 -4.11
N PHE A 24 -4.97 2.54 -4.26
CA PHE A 24 -6.25 2.51 -4.96
C PHE A 24 -6.15 2.22 -6.46
N VAL A 25 -5.01 2.51 -7.09
CA VAL A 25 -4.79 2.22 -8.52
C VAL A 25 -4.24 0.80 -8.71
N VAL A 26 -3.25 0.40 -7.90
CA VAL A 26 -2.53 -0.86 -8.09
C VAL A 26 -3.28 -2.05 -7.48
N ALA A 27 -3.98 -1.87 -6.35
CA ALA A 27 -4.66 -2.98 -5.69
C ALA A 27 -5.79 -3.61 -6.51
N PRO A 28 -6.65 -2.86 -7.24
CA PRO A 28 -7.65 -3.47 -8.12
C PRO A 28 -7.03 -4.36 -9.20
N VAL A 29 -5.90 -3.92 -9.78
CA VAL A 29 -5.15 -4.72 -10.76
C VAL A 29 -4.64 -6.01 -10.13
N LEU A 30 -4.04 -5.92 -8.93
CA LEU A 30 -3.56 -7.08 -8.19
C LEU A 30 -4.68 -8.05 -7.79
N ILE A 31 -5.84 -7.53 -7.37
CA ILE A 31 -7.02 -8.35 -7.03
C ILE A 31 -7.53 -9.08 -8.28
N LEU A 32 -7.62 -8.36 -9.41
CA LEU A 32 -8.11 -8.93 -10.65
C LEU A 32 -7.21 -10.06 -11.16
N ILE A 33 -5.88 -9.93 -11.08
CA ILE A 33 -4.96 -11.00 -11.50
C ILE A 33 -4.89 -12.15 -10.49
N ASN A 34 -4.92 -11.86 -9.17
CA ASN A 34 -4.72 -12.89 -8.14
C ASN A 34 -6.00 -13.68 -7.82
N HIS A 35 -7.16 -13.11 -8.13
CA HIS A 35 -8.45 -13.72 -7.84
C HIS A 35 -9.33 -13.79 -9.10
N PHE A 36 -8.73 -13.80 -10.29
CA PHE A 36 -9.45 -13.86 -11.56
C PHE A 36 -10.41 -15.05 -11.61
N ASP A 37 -9.92 -16.25 -11.27
CA ASP A 37 -10.72 -17.48 -11.26
C ASP A 37 -11.91 -17.38 -10.30
N THR A 38 -11.69 -16.85 -9.10
CA THR A 38 -12.74 -16.65 -8.10
C THR A 38 -13.82 -15.70 -8.59
N ILE A 39 -13.43 -14.62 -9.28
CA ILE A 39 -14.36 -13.64 -9.86
C ILE A 39 -15.15 -14.26 -11.02
N MET A 40 -14.50 -15.02 -11.90
CA MET A 40 -15.15 -15.69 -13.04
C MET A 40 -16.12 -16.79 -12.59
N ASN A 41 -15.75 -17.56 -11.57
CA ASN A 41 -16.59 -18.60 -11.00
C ASN A 41 -17.68 -18.07 -10.06
N LYS A 42 -17.71 -16.75 -9.80
CA LYS A 42 -18.61 -16.06 -8.86
C LYS A 42 -18.54 -16.63 -7.43
N ASP A 43 -17.38 -17.14 -7.04
CA ASP A 43 -17.17 -17.89 -5.80
C ASP A 43 -16.71 -16.97 -4.66
N PHE A 44 -17.58 -16.06 -4.22
CA PHE A 44 -17.22 -15.01 -3.27
C PHE A 44 -17.33 -15.46 -1.81
N HIS A 45 -16.29 -16.11 -1.30
CA HIS A 45 -16.15 -16.45 0.12
C HIS A 45 -15.57 -15.32 0.98
N SER A 46 -15.78 -15.36 2.31
CA SER A 46 -15.20 -14.39 3.27
C SER A 46 -13.68 -14.25 3.15
N VAL A 47 -12.98 -15.32 2.75
CA VAL A 47 -11.54 -15.33 2.51
C VAL A 47 -11.14 -14.44 1.32
N PHE A 48 -11.95 -14.40 0.25
CA PHE A 48 -11.70 -13.54 -0.91
C PHE A 48 -11.73 -12.07 -0.52
N TYR A 49 -12.73 -11.65 0.27
CA TYR A 49 -12.83 -10.27 0.74
C TYR A 49 -11.65 -9.88 1.63
N LEU A 50 -11.26 -10.75 2.56
CA LEU A 50 -10.09 -10.51 3.42
C LEU A 50 -8.80 -10.38 2.62
N LYS A 51 -8.55 -11.30 1.67
CA LYS A 51 -7.38 -11.23 0.78
C LYS A 51 -7.40 -9.97 -0.09
N SER A 52 -8.58 -9.58 -0.58
CA SER A 52 -8.76 -8.35 -1.36
C SER A 52 -8.42 -7.11 -0.54
N VAL A 53 -8.87 -7.03 0.72
CA VAL A 53 -8.51 -5.93 1.63
C VAL A 53 -7.01 -5.90 1.90
N ILE A 54 -6.40 -7.04 2.23
CA ILE A 54 -4.94 -7.15 2.46
C ILE A 54 -4.16 -6.71 1.22
N THR A 55 -4.68 -6.95 0.02
CA THR A 55 -4.02 -6.54 -1.24
C THR A 55 -3.82 -5.03 -1.34
N PHE A 56 -4.65 -4.19 -0.67
CA PHE A 56 -4.41 -2.74 -0.62
C PHE A 56 -3.23 -2.35 0.27
N PHE A 57 -2.92 -3.15 1.30
CA PHE A 57 -1.83 -2.84 2.23
C PHE A 57 -0.46 -2.97 1.58
N VAL A 58 -0.29 -3.87 0.62
CA VAL A 58 0.98 -4.09 -0.07
C VAL A 58 1.44 -2.84 -0.84
N PRO A 59 0.69 -2.33 -1.85
CA PRO A 59 1.08 -1.13 -2.59
C PRO A 59 1.10 0.13 -1.71
N TYR A 60 0.23 0.22 -0.69
CA TYR A 60 0.29 1.31 0.29
C TYR A 60 1.63 1.31 1.03
N THR A 61 2.00 0.17 1.64
CA THR A 61 3.19 0.07 2.49
C THR A 61 4.46 0.30 1.69
N VAL A 62 4.57 -0.29 0.50
CA VAL A 62 5.75 -0.10 -0.36
C VAL A 62 5.86 1.36 -0.81
N SER A 63 4.76 2.01 -1.19
CA SER A 63 4.76 3.42 -1.58
C SER A 63 5.08 4.35 -0.40
N ALA A 64 4.54 4.09 0.79
CA ALA A 64 4.79 4.86 2.00
C ALA A 64 6.23 4.70 2.48
N PHE A 65 6.75 3.47 2.48
CA PHE A 65 8.13 3.15 2.87
C PHE A 65 9.15 3.83 1.96
N SER A 66 8.96 3.74 0.64
CA SER A 66 9.83 4.40 -0.34
C SER A 66 9.86 5.92 -0.14
N SER A 67 8.69 6.54 0.05
CA SER A 67 8.57 7.98 0.28
C SER A 67 9.22 8.41 1.60
N ALA A 68 8.96 7.66 2.69
CA ALA A 68 9.53 7.93 4.00
C ALA A 68 11.07 7.82 3.99
N MET A 69 11.61 6.85 3.26
CA MET A 69 13.04 6.67 3.09
C MET A 69 13.66 7.85 2.32
N ALA A 70 13.03 8.28 1.22
CA ALA A 70 13.50 9.41 0.43
C ALA A 70 13.53 10.70 1.27
N TYR A 71 12.46 11.02 1.99
CA TYR A 71 12.44 12.21 2.86
C TYR A 71 13.48 12.13 3.98
N SER A 72 13.65 10.96 4.59
CA SER A 72 14.65 10.77 5.65
C SER A 72 16.09 10.86 5.15
N GLN A 73 16.34 10.65 3.86
CA GLN A 73 17.66 10.87 3.24
C GLN A 73 17.88 12.36 2.94
N SER A 74 16.84 13.07 2.48
CA SER A 74 16.90 14.51 2.25
C SER A 74 17.08 15.31 3.55
N ASP A 75 16.40 14.93 4.63
CA ASP A 75 16.49 15.62 5.94
C ASP A 75 17.85 15.44 6.64
N LYS A 76 18.68 14.50 6.18
CA LYS A 76 20.02 14.23 6.72
C LYS A 76 21.14 15.00 6.00
N ARG A 77 20.85 15.60 4.85
CA ARG A 77 21.78 16.43 4.09
C ARG A 77 21.67 17.87 4.55
#